data_AF-A0A2N7K589-F1
#
_entry.id   AF-A0A2N7K589-F1
#
_cell.length_a   1.000
_cell.length_b   1.000
_cell.length_c   1.000
_cell.angle_alpha   90.00
_cell.angle_beta   90.00
_cell.angle_gamma   90.00
#
_symmetry.space_group_name_H-M   'P 1'
#
loop_
_entity.id
_entity.type
_entity.pdbx_description
1 polymer ?
#
loop_
_entity_poly.entity_id
_entity_poly.type
_entity_poly.pdbx_seq_one_letter_code
_entity_poly.pdbx_strand_id
1 'polypeptide(L)'
;MSVSVLRLSSLLFIASLTVGCSSAPDESTNDDNLETSEYVEESHPNDPFEGFNRAMWDINYEYLDPYLVRPVSLAYVGYTPVPVRSGISNFLANLDEPASMVNNLFMGNGEKALDHFNRFWINSTFGLLGLIDIASEAGITKYDDKSFSDAIGHYGVGNGPYFMVPGYGPITTREVTEQVDSLYVPLSLISFWASLGKWAFEGMETRAQLVSQEALLDDSPDPYALTRDVYIQRRDFKAEIEPEEIDLDEEDFIDGYLEDY
;
A
#
# COMPACT_ATOMS: atom_id res chain seq x y z
N MET A 1 -31.16 -42.88 -26.69
CA MET A 1 -30.11 -41.86 -26.84
C MET A 1 -29.94 -41.17 -25.48
N SER A 2 -29.45 -41.90 -24.49
CA SER A 2 -28.06 -41.97 -24.01
C SER A 2 -27.52 -40.65 -23.44
N VAL A 3 -27.75 -40.51 -22.13
CA VAL A 3 -27.12 -39.56 -21.21
C VAL A 3 -25.69 -40.08 -20.96
N SER A 4 -24.71 -39.56 -21.70
CA SER A 4 -23.32 -40.06 -21.64
C SER A 4 -22.30 -39.06 -22.21
N VAL A 5 -22.30 -37.79 -21.75
CA VAL A 5 -21.18 -36.87 -22.07
C VAL A 5 -20.76 -35.98 -20.89
N LEU A 6 -21.49 -35.97 -19.77
CA LEU A 6 -21.23 -35.05 -18.66
C LEU A 6 -20.57 -35.72 -17.44
N ARG A 7 -19.50 -36.51 -17.64
CA ARG A 7 -18.71 -37.10 -16.54
C ARG A 7 -17.22 -37.35 -16.88
N LEU A 8 -16.60 -36.51 -17.72
CA LEU A 8 -15.19 -36.73 -18.07
C LEU A 8 -14.30 -35.48 -18.09
N SER A 9 -14.71 -34.39 -17.43
CA SER A 9 -13.93 -33.14 -17.36
C SER A 9 -13.55 -32.71 -15.94
N SER A 10 -13.90 -33.47 -14.91
CA SER A 10 -13.57 -33.16 -13.50
C SER A 10 -12.42 -34.00 -12.90
N LEU A 11 -11.67 -34.72 -13.74
CA LEU A 11 -10.55 -35.58 -13.30
C LEU A 11 -9.18 -35.13 -13.81
N LEU A 12 -9.08 -34.01 -14.54
CA LEU A 12 -7.80 -33.47 -15.03
C LEU A 12 -7.22 -32.32 -14.19
N PHE A 13 -7.91 -31.86 -13.14
CA PHE A 13 -7.45 -30.73 -12.31
C PHE A 13 -6.86 -31.13 -10.94
N ILE A 14 -6.76 -32.45 -10.66
CA ILE A 14 -6.23 -32.98 -9.39
C ILE A 14 -4.85 -33.65 -9.58
N ALA A 15 -4.28 -33.63 -10.79
CA ALA A 15 -2.98 -34.27 -11.09
C ALA A 15 -1.79 -33.30 -11.19
N SER A 16 -1.97 -32.01 -10.88
CA SER A 16 -0.90 -31.01 -10.90
C SER A 16 -0.36 -30.61 -9.51
N LEU A 17 -0.82 -31.26 -8.43
CA LEU A 17 -0.37 -31.01 -7.05
C LEU A 17 0.62 -32.05 -6.51
N THR A 18 1.27 -32.83 -7.38
CA THR A 18 2.34 -33.75 -6.98
C THR A 18 3.60 -33.53 -7.82
N VAL A 19 4.20 -32.34 -7.72
CA VAL A 19 5.63 -32.20 -8.00
C VAL A 19 6.33 -32.62 -6.71
N GLY A 20 6.81 -33.87 -6.71
CA GLY A 20 7.58 -34.42 -5.62
C GLY A 20 8.91 -33.69 -5.46
N CYS A 21 9.26 -33.39 -4.21
CA CYS A 21 10.65 -33.22 -3.82
C CYS A 21 11.33 -34.59 -3.92
N SER A 22 12.16 -34.77 -4.93
CA SER A 22 13.08 -35.90 -5.03
C SER A 22 14.47 -35.38 -4.67
N SER A 23 14.87 -35.49 -3.40
CA SER A 23 16.28 -35.33 -3.01
C SER A 23 16.94 -36.71 -3.06
N ALA A 24 18.03 -36.82 -3.82
CA ALA A 24 18.90 -37.99 -3.80
C ALA A 24 19.68 -38.02 -2.47
N PRO A 25 20.07 -39.22 -1.96
CA PRO A 25 21.00 -39.31 -0.85
C PRO A 25 22.42 -39.26 -1.40
N ASP A 26 23.20 -38.23 -1.05
CA ASP A 26 24.65 -38.28 -1.23
C ASP A 26 25.28 -38.94 -0.01
N GLU A 27 25.94 -40.07 -0.25
CA GLU A 27 26.65 -40.84 0.75
C GLU A 27 28.15 -40.49 0.69
N SER A 28 28.66 -40.05 1.84
CA SER A 28 30.06 -39.95 2.26
C SER A 28 30.95 -38.85 1.63
N THR A 29 31.49 -37.96 2.46
CA THR A 29 32.77 -38.20 3.15
C THR A 29 32.86 -37.24 4.35
N ASN A 30 33.18 -37.77 5.53
CA ASN A 30 33.58 -36.94 6.67
C ASN A 30 34.83 -36.14 6.28
N ASP A 31 34.69 -34.82 6.23
CA ASP A 31 35.81 -33.91 6.46
C ASP A 31 35.37 -32.90 7.50
N ASP A 32 36.23 -32.73 8.48
CA ASP A 32 35.95 -32.16 9.77
C ASP A 32 36.14 -30.62 9.67
N ASN A 33 35.20 -29.85 10.25
CA ASN A 33 35.26 -28.39 10.41
C ASN A 33 34.93 -27.50 9.20
N LEU A 34 33.67 -27.49 8.79
CA LEU A 34 33.04 -26.28 8.25
C LEU A 34 31.85 -25.94 9.16
N GLU A 35 32.02 -24.91 9.98
CA GLU A 35 30.89 -24.16 10.50
C GLU A 35 30.15 -23.58 9.29
N THR A 36 29.19 -24.33 8.76
CA THR A 36 28.14 -23.75 7.93
C THR A 36 27.35 -22.86 8.88
N SER A 37 27.73 -21.59 8.99
CA SER A 37 26.82 -20.55 9.42
C SER A 37 25.64 -20.62 8.44
N GLU A 38 24.59 -21.31 8.85
CA GLU A 38 23.27 -21.18 8.25
C GLU A 38 22.93 -19.70 8.42
N TYR A 39 23.22 -18.90 7.39
CA TYR A 39 22.68 -17.56 7.27
C TYR A 39 21.18 -17.74 7.17
N VAL A 40 20.51 -17.77 8.33
CA VAL A 40 19.09 -17.51 8.39
C VAL A 40 18.97 -16.10 7.83
N GLU A 41 18.53 -16.00 6.58
CA GLU A 41 18.16 -14.73 5.97
C GLU A 41 17.02 -14.21 6.83
N GLU A 42 17.35 -13.38 7.82
CA GLU A 42 16.40 -12.87 8.78
C GLU A 42 15.51 -11.88 8.03
N SER A 43 14.40 -12.40 7.51
CA SER A 43 13.40 -11.60 6.80
C SER A 43 12.94 -10.48 7.72
N HIS A 44 12.87 -9.26 7.20
CA HIS A 44 12.41 -8.11 7.98
C HIS A 44 11.07 -8.45 8.67
N PRO A 45 10.82 -8.06 9.94
CA PRO A 45 9.66 -8.54 10.71
C PRO A 45 8.31 -8.31 10.03
N ASN A 46 8.20 -7.21 9.28
CA ASN A 46 7.01 -6.86 8.51
C ASN A 46 6.95 -7.50 7.10
N ASP A 47 7.99 -8.18 6.64
CA ASP A 47 8.15 -8.73 5.28
C ASP A 47 8.58 -10.20 5.26
N PRO A 48 7.74 -11.12 5.79
CA PRO A 48 8.04 -12.55 5.79
C PRO A 48 8.06 -13.19 4.39
N PHE A 49 7.66 -12.45 3.35
CA PHE A 49 7.61 -12.92 1.96
C PHE A 49 8.56 -12.13 1.05
N GLU A 50 9.68 -11.68 1.59
CA GLU A 50 10.62 -10.77 0.92
C GLU A 50 11.04 -11.26 -0.48
N GLY A 51 11.37 -12.54 -0.64
CA GLY A 51 11.73 -13.09 -1.95
C GLY A 51 10.62 -12.97 -3.01
N PHE A 52 9.36 -13.19 -2.63
CA PHE A 52 8.22 -12.96 -3.52
C PHE A 52 8.04 -11.47 -3.80
N ASN A 53 8.14 -10.65 -2.76
CA ASN A 53 7.90 -9.21 -2.86
C ASN A 53 8.95 -8.51 -3.72
N ARG A 54 10.22 -8.90 -3.64
CA ARG A 54 11.30 -8.44 -4.53
C ARG A 54 11.06 -8.83 -5.99
N ALA A 55 10.62 -10.06 -6.26
CA ALA A 55 10.27 -10.47 -7.63
C ALA A 55 9.08 -9.65 -8.20
N MET A 56 8.09 -9.33 -7.37
CA MET A 56 6.97 -8.47 -7.79
C MET A 56 7.39 -7.00 -7.91
N TRP A 57 8.37 -6.56 -7.11
CA TRP A 57 8.99 -5.24 -7.25
C TRP A 57 9.64 -5.10 -8.61
N ASP A 58 10.40 -6.09 -9.08
CA ASP A 58 11.01 -6.04 -10.42
C ASP A 58 9.93 -5.90 -11.50
N ILE A 59 8.83 -6.66 -11.40
CA ILE A 59 7.68 -6.53 -12.32
C ILE A 59 7.14 -5.09 -12.30
N ASN A 60 6.92 -4.52 -11.12
CA ASN A 60 6.36 -3.17 -10.98
C ASN A 60 7.32 -2.09 -11.47
N TYR A 61 8.58 -2.15 -11.05
CA TYR A 61 9.54 -1.07 -11.17
C TYR A 61 10.38 -1.16 -12.45
N GLU A 62 10.86 -2.34 -12.83
CA GLU A 62 11.69 -2.50 -14.03
C GLU A 62 10.87 -2.63 -15.32
N TYR A 63 9.62 -3.14 -15.22
CA TYR A 63 8.79 -3.42 -16.39
C TYR A 63 7.55 -2.52 -16.47
N LEU A 64 6.67 -2.53 -15.46
CA LEU A 64 5.42 -1.79 -15.58
C LEU A 64 5.65 -0.28 -15.55
N ASP A 65 6.53 0.22 -14.69
CA ASP A 65 6.76 1.65 -14.55
C ASP A 65 7.35 2.30 -15.81
N PRO A 66 8.54 1.91 -16.31
CA PRO A 66 9.19 2.58 -17.44
C PRO A 66 8.43 2.40 -18.76
N TYR A 67 7.77 1.25 -18.96
CA TYR A 67 7.12 0.93 -20.22
C TYR A 67 5.62 1.30 -20.27
N LEU A 68 4.97 1.50 -19.13
CA LEU A 68 3.52 1.77 -19.08
C LEU A 68 3.18 2.93 -18.14
N VAL A 69 3.43 2.80 -16.85
CA VAL A 69 2.87 3.72 -15.84
C VAL A 69 3.47 5.12 -15.98
N ARG A 70 4.79 5.25 -16.02
CA ARG A 70 5.50 6.52 -16.19
C ARG A 70 5.14 7.24 -17.50
N PRO A 71 5.23 6.63 -18.69
CA PRO A 71 4.90 7.33 -19.94
C PRO A 71 3.42 7.74 -20.01
N VAL A 72 2.50 6.90 -19.53
CA VAL A 72 1.05 7.24 -19.49
C VAL A 72 0.79 8.39 -18.54
N SER A 73 1.40 8.38 -17.35
CA SER A 73 1.26 9.45 -16.35
C SER A 73 1.77 10.80 -16.89
N LEU A 74 2.95 10.80 -17.52
CA LEU A 74 3.52 12.00 -18.15
C LEU A 74 2.66 12.50 -19.32
N ALA A 75 2.11 11.60 -20.14
CA ALA A 75 1.18 11.98 -21.20
C ALA A 75 -0.10 12.60 -20.63
N TYR A 76 -0.69 11.99 -19.61
CA TYR A 76 -1.88 12.53 -18.93
C TYR A 76 -1.65 13.96 -18.42
N VAL A 77 -0.55 14.18 -17.69
CA VAL A 77 -0.17 15.48 -17.13
C VAL A 77 0.20 16.49 -18.23
N GLY A 78 0.87 16.05 -19.29
CA GLY A 78 1.34 16.90 -20.39
C GLY A 78 0.24 17.33 -21.37
N TYR A 79 -0.77 16.49 -21.59
CA TYR A 79 -1.86 16.80 -22.54
C TYR A 79 -3.14 17.31 -21.87
N THR A 80 -3.32 17.10 -20.56
CA THR A 80 -4.52 17.55 -19.85
C THR A 80 -4.29 18.91 -19.18
N PRO A 81 -5.10 19.95 -19.48
CA PRO A 81 -4.96 21.25 -18.84
C PRO A 81 -5.08 21.19 -17.32
N VAL A 82 -4.29 22.01 -16.61
CA VAL A 82 -4.27 22.08 -15.14
C VAL A 82 -5.67 22.21 -14.52
N PRO A 83 -6.58 23.08 -14.99
CA PRO A 83 -7.91 23.19 -14.37
C PRO A 83 -8.73 21.90 -14.42
N VAL A 84 -8.57 21.10 -15.48
CA VAL A 84 -9.26 19.81 -15.63
C VAL A 84 -8.65 18.79 -14.67
N ARG A 85 -7.32 18.71 -14.59
CA ARG A 85 -6.61 17.81 -13.68
C ARG A 85 -6.92 18.11 -12.22
N SER A 86 -6.84 19.39 -11.83
CA SER A 86 -7.21 19.83 -10.48
C SER A 86 -8.66 19.51 -10.18
N GLY A 87 -9.58 19.70 -11.14
CA GLY A 87 -10.98 19.33 -10.98
C GLY A 87 -11.18 17.83 -10.73
N ILE A 88 -10.51 16.97 -11.52
CA ILE A 88 -10.55 15.52 -11.32
C ILE A 88 -9.99 15.15 -9.95
N SER A 89 -8.80 15.65 -9.59
CA SER A 89 -8.17 15.38 -8.29
C SER A 89 -9.04 15.82 -7.11
N ASN A 90 -9.67 17.00 -7.19
CA ASN A 90 -10.57 17.49 -6.16
C ASN A 90 -11.85 16.63 -6.05
N PHE A 91 -12.44 16.24 -7.18
CA PHE A 91 -13.62 15.40 -7.20
C PHE A 91 -13.35 14.03 -6.56
N LEU A 92 -12.23 13.40 -6.93
CA LEU A 92 -11.86 12.09 -6.37
C LEU A 92 -11.56 12.18 -4.87
N ALA A 93 -10.79 13.19 -4.43
CA ALA A 93 -10.54 13.43 -3.02
C ALA A 93 -11.83 13.70 -2.24
N ASN A 94 -12.79 14.43 -2.83
CA ASN A 94 -14.09 14.70 -2.23
C ASN A 94 -14.92 13.42 -1.98
N LEU A 95 -14.69 12.35 -2.73
CA LEU A 95 -15.34 11.06 -2.48
C LEU A 95 -14.83 10.37 -1.20
N ASP A 96 -13.58 10.65 -0.80
CA ASP A 96 -12.94 10.06 0.38
C ASP A 96 -13.18 10.88 1.67
N GLU A 97 -13.62 12.14 1.55
CA GLU A 97 -13.88 13.03 2.69
C GLU A 97 -14.86 12.41 3.71
N PRO A 98 -15.98 11.77 3.32
CA PRO A 98 -16.89 11.15 4.30
C PRO A 98 -16.29 9.96 5.03
N ALA A 99 -15.44 9.17 4.35
CA ALA A 99 -14.73 8.07 5.02
C ALA A 99 -13.69 8.61 6.00
N SER A 100 -12.95 9.63 5.59
CA SER A 100 -11.99 10.31 6.44
C SER A 100 -12.65 10.96 7.65
N MET A 101 -13.83 11.56 7.50
CA MET A 101 -14.65 12.06 8.62
C MET A 101 -14.98 10.94 9.62
N VAL A 102 -15.52 9.81 9.14
CA VAL A 102 -15.91 8.68 9.99
C VAL A 102 -14.72 8.09 10.74
N ASN A 103 -13.60 7.87 10.04
CA ASN A 103 -12.41 7.27 10.64
C ASN A 103 -11.71 8.22 11.62
N ASN A 104 -11.66 9.53 11.33
CA ASN A 104 -11.19 10.51 12.32
C ASN A 104 -12.10 10.53 13.56
N LEU A 105 -13.42 10.39 13.43
CA LEU A 105 -14.30 10.25 14.60
C LEU A 105 -13.98 9.00 15.42
N PHE A 106 -13.71 7.87 14.77
CA PHE A 106 -13.30 6.65 15.46
C PHE A 106 -11.95 6.81 16.16
N MET A 107 -11.00 7.52 15.56
CA MET A 107 -9.70 7.83 16.17
C MET A 107 -9.78 8.92 17.26
N GLY A 108 -10.95 9.52 17.51
CA GLY A 108 -11.11 10.60 18.49
C GLY A 108 -10.68 12.00 18.00
N ASN A 109 -10.31 12.13 16.72
CA ASN A 109 -9.87 13.35 16.06
C ASN A 109 -11.06 14.24 15.63
N GLY A 110 -11.81 14.76 16.60
CA GLY A 110 -13.04 15.51 16.34
C GLY A 110 -12.88 16.75 15.47
N GLU A 111 -11.80 17.51 15.62
CA GLU A 111 -11.52 18.70 14.80
C GLU A 111 -11.27 18.32 13.33
N LYS A 112 -10.39 17.33 13.09
CA LYS A 112 -10.13 16.82 11.74
C LYS A 112 -11.40 16.26 11.10
N ALA A 113 -12.23 15.54 11.86
CA ALA A 113 -13.50 15.03 11.38
C ALA A 113 -14.46 16.14 10.94
N LEU A 114 -14.56 17.23 11.71
CA LEU A 114 -15.38 18.39 11.34
C LEU A 114 -14.87 19.09 10.08
N ASP A 115 -13.55 19.17 9.91
CA ASP A 115 -12.95 19.73 8.70
C ASP A 115 -13.28 18.86 7.48
N HIS A 116 -13.08 17.54 7.53
CA HIS A 116 -13.48 16.61 6.45
C HIS A 116 -14.99 16.70 6.14
N PHE A 117 -15.84 16.78 7.16
CA PHE A 117 -17.29 16.98 6.98
C PHE A 117 -17.58 18.27 6.22
N ASN A 118 -17.01 19.39 6.66
CA ASN A 118 -17.27 20.69 6.05
C ASN A 118 -16.70 20.76 4.64
N ARG A 119 -15.53 20.15 4.39
CA ARG A 119 -14.96 20.02 3.05
C ARG A 119 -15.92 19.27 2.13
N PHE A 120 -16.37 18.09 2.52
CA PHE A 120 -17.35 17.33 1.74
C PHE A 120 -18.62 18.13 1.47
N TRP A 121 -19.19 18.73 2.53
CA TRP A 121 -20.45 19.47 2.43
C TRP A 121 -20.32 20.67 1.49
N ILE A 122 -19.30 21.52 1.68
CA ILE A 122 -19.09 22.74 0.89
C ILE A 122 -18.72 22.40 -0.55
N ASN A 123 -17.75 21.51 -0.76
CA ASN A 123 -17.26 21.17 -2.09
C ASN A 123 -18.33 20.42 -2.89
N SER A 124 -19.12 19.56 -2.25
CA SER A 124 -20.22 18.88 -2.94
C SER A 124 -21.36 19.83 -3.33
N THR A 125 -21.68 20.81 -2.49
CA THR A 125 -22.83 21.71 -2.69
C THR A 125 -22.51 22.94 -3.53
N PHE A 126 -21.39 23.62 -3.25
CA PHE A 126 -20.98 24.86 -3.92
C PHE A 126 -19.84 24.63 -4.92
N GLY A 127 -19.05 23.57 -4.72
CA GLY A 127 -17.90 23.22 -5.55
C GLY A 127 -18.19 22.31 -6.74
N LEU A 128 -19.45 22.28 -7.24
CA LEU A 128 -19.87 21.39 -8.33
C LEU A 128 -19.53 19.91 -8.07
N LEU A 129 -20.09 19.34 -6.99
CA LEU A 129 -19.84 17.95 -6.56
C LEU A 129 -18.38 17.63 -6.20
N GLY A 130 -17.58 18.65 -5.90
CA GLY A 130 -16.17 18.50 -5.54
C GLY A 130 -15.18 18.84 -6.65
N LEU A 131 -15.63 19.23 -7.85
CA LEU A 131 -14.71 19.68 -8.90
C LEU A 131 -13.95 20.97 -8.53
N ILE A 132 -14.54 21.82 -7.68
CA ILE A 132 -13.96 23.07 -7.21
C ILE A 132 -13.80 23.01 -5.70
N ASP A 133 -12.59 23.25 -5.20
CA ASP A 133 -12.28 23.23 -3.77
C ASP A 133 -12.60 24.57 -3.10
N ILE A 134 -13.89 24.83 -2.89
CA ILE A 134 -14.41 26.03 -2.21
C ILE A 134 -14.06 26.02 -0.72
N ALA A 135 -13.96 24.84 -0.10
CA ALA A 135 -13.64 24.71 1.32
C ALA A 135 -12.24 25.24 1.65
N SER A 136 -11.25 24.97 0.79
CA SER A 136 -9.91 25.54 0.96
C SER A 136 -9.90 27.06 0.85
N GLU A 137 -10.66 27.65 -0.09
CA GLU A 137 -10.82 29.11 -0.20
C GLU A 137 -11.56 29.72 1.00
N ALA A 138 -12.40 28.93 1.67
CA ALA A 138 -13.05 29.30 2.93
C ALA A 138 -12.15 29.12 4.17
N GLY A 139 -10.90 28.71 3.99
CA GLY A 139 -9.91 28.56 5.06
C GLY A 139 -10.00 27.23 5.82
N ILE A 140 -10.68 26.22 5.27
CA ILE A 140 -10.78 24.89 5.90
C ILE A 140 -9.58 24.05 5.47
N THR A 141 -8.80 23.62 6.46
CA THR A 141 -7.58 22.85 6.27
C THR A 141 -7.86 21.54 5.54
N LYS A 142 -7.04 21.20 4.53
CA LYS A 142 -7.05 19.89 3.89
C LYS A 142 -6.08 18.97 4.63
N TYR A 143 -6.62 17.96 5.33
CA TYR A 143 -5.83 16.91 5.95
C TYR A 143 -5.65 15.71 5.03
N ASP A 144 -4.69 14.84 5.38
CA ASP A 144 -4.57 13.52 4.77
C ASP A 144 -5.83 12.69 5.00
N ASP A 145 -6.15 11.83 4.04
CA ASP A 145 -7.26 10.90 4.13
C ASP A 145 -7.06 9.91 5.29
N LYS A 146 -8.18 9.45 5.88
CA LYS A 146 -8.20 8.38 6.88
C LYS A 146 -9.11 7.25 6.44
N SER A 147 -8.59 6.04 6.53
CA SER A 147 -9.33 4.81 6.25
C SER A 147 -9.55 3.98 7.52
N PHE A 148 -10.38 2.94 7.43
CA PHE A 148 -10.68 2.07 8.55
C PHE A 148 -9.43 1.31 9.04
N SER A 149 -8.47 1.04 8.15
CA SER A 149 -7.18 0.44 8.53
C SER A 149 -6.35 1.37 9.42
N ASP A 150 -6.41 2.69 9.20
CA ASP A 150 -5.79 3.69 10.08
C ASP A 150 -6.48 3.70 11.45
N ALA A 151 -7.81 3.64 11.47
CA ALA A 151 -8.60 3.67 12.70
C ALA A 151 -8.32 2.46 13.60
N ILE A 152 -8.27 1.24 13.05
CA ILE A 152 -7.90 0.06 13.85
C ILE A 152 -6.41 0.05 14.21
N GLY A 153 -5.57 0.66 13.36
CA GLY A 153 -4.16 0.87 13.63
C GLY A 153 -3.90 1.75 14.84
N HIS A 154 -4.66 2.84 14.96
CA HIS A 154 -4.68 3.73 16.11
C HIS A 154 -4.99 3.01 17.43
N TYR A 155 -5.75 1.92 17.35
CA TYR A 155 -6.07 1.06 18.50
C TYR A 155 -5.16 -0.17 18.65
N GLY A 156 -3.96 -0.13 18.05
CA GLY A 156 -2.90 -1.13 18.28
C GLY A 156 -2.97 -2.37 17.40
N VAL A 157 -3.83 -2.39 16.36
CA VAL A 157 -3.76 -3.45 15.35
C VAL A 157 -2.57 -3.16 14.44
N GLY A 158 -1.52 -4.00 14.51
CA GLY A 158 -0.34 -3.85 13.65
C GLY A 158 -0.63 -4.03 12.16
N ASN A 159 0.29 -3.58 11.30
CA ASN A 159 0.18 -3.70 9.84
C ASN A 159 0.01 -5.17 9.37
N GLY A 160 0.64 -6.09 10.10
CA GLY A 160 0.85 -7.47 9.67
C GLY A 160 1.75 -7.55 8.43
N PRO A 161 1.77 -8.69 7.72
CA PRO A 161 2.66 -8.89 6.59
C PRO A 161 2.48 -7.86 5.47
N TYR A 162 3.61 -7.41 4.95
CA TYR A 162 3.75 -6.61 3.75
C TYR A 162 3.72 -7.48 2.50
N PHE A 163 3.08 -6.97 1.45
CA PHE A 163 3.06 -7.57 0.13
C PHE A 163 3.31 -6.52 -0.95
N MET A 164 4.14 -6.87 -1.92
CA MET A 164 4.29 -6.14 -3.17
C MET A 164 3.39 -6.80 -4.22
N VAL A 165 2.27 -6.15 -4.57
CA VAL A 165 1.29 -6.70 -5.52
C VAL A 165 1.63 -6.23 -6.94
N PRO A 166 1.72 -7.13 -7.93
CA PRO A 166 2.03 -6.74 -9.31
C PRO A 166 0.91 -5.86 -9.89
N GLY A 167 1.29 -4.72 -10.46
CA GLY A 167 0.41 -3.70 -11.02
C GLY A 167 -0.26 -2.77 -10.01
N TYR A 168 -0.25 -3.11 -8.72
CA TYR A 168 -0.87 -2.30 -7.66
C TYR A 168 0.16 -1.59 -6.78
N GLY A 169 1.22 -2.31 -6.39
CA GLY A 169 2.28 -1.80 -5.52
C GLY A 169 2.22 -2.36 -4.09
N PRO A 170 2.79 -1.66 -3.10
CA PRO A 170 2.83 -2.10 -1.71
C PRO A 170 1.44 -2.15 -1.06
N ILE A 171 1.22 -3.12 -0.18
CA ILE A 171 0.04 -3.26 0.68
C ILE A 171 0.40 -4.03 1.96
N THR A 172 -0.28 -3.74 3.07
CA THR A 172 -0.23 -4.54 4.30
C THR A 172 -1.54 -5.29 4.54
N THR A 173 -1.50 -6.37 5.32
CA THR A 173 -2.72 -7.14 5.62
C THR A 173 -3.80 -6.29 6.32
N ARG A 174 -3.41 -5.32 7.15
CA ARG A 174 -4.31 -4.38 7.81
C ARG A 174 -5.12 -3.57 6.80
N GLU A 175 -4.53 -3.20 5.67
CA GLU A 175 -5.21 -2.39 4.66
C GLU A 175 -6.35 -3.11 3.94
N VAL A 176 -6.40 -4.44 3.97
CA VAL A 176 -7.57 -5.19 3.46
C VAL A 176 -8.86 -4.78 4.19
N THR A 177 -8.76 -4.29 5.43
CA THR A 177 -9.93 -3.82 6.19
C THR A 177 -10.50 -2.50 5.68
N GLU A 178 -9.79 -1.74 4.84
CA GLU A 178 -10.31 -0.52 4.21
C GLU A 178 -11.58 -0.78 3.37
N GLN A 179 -11.82 -2.04 2.99
CA GLN A 179 -13.06 -2.45 2.34
C GLN A 179 -14.32 -2.07 3.15
N VAL A 180 -14.21 -1.90 4.48
CA VAL A 180 -15.27 -1.41 5.36
C VAL A 180 -15.75 -0.01 4.96
N ASP A 181 -14.86 0.86 4.49
CA ASP A 181 -15.22 2.22 4.07
C ASP A 181 -16.08 2.25 2.80
N SER A 182 -16.02 1.19 2.00
CA SER A 182 -16.90 1.03 0.83
C SER A 182 -18.32 0.57 1.19
N LEU A 183 -18.65 0.35 2.47
CA LEU A 183 -19.97 -0.10 2.89
C LEU A 183 -20.97 1.06 3.09
N TYR A 184 -20.50 2.31 3.13
CA TYR A 184 -21.33 3.49 3.28
C TYR A 184 -21.07 4.55 2.19
N VAL A 185 -21.99 5.50 2.08
CA VAL A 185 -21.95 6.52 1.01
C VAL A 185 -20.80 7.51 1.25
N PRO A 186 -20.17 8.04 0.17
CA PRO A 186 -20.50 7.83 -1.24
C PRO A 186 -19.80 6.60 -1.84
N LEU A 187 -18.80 6.03 -1.18
CA LEU A 187 -18.00 4.91 -1.71
C LEU A 187 -18.83 3.64 -1.96
N SER A 188 -19.93 3.43 -1.24
CA SER A 188 -20.85 2.32 -1.52
C SER A 188 -21.62 2.44 -2.85
N LEU A 189 -21.62 3.63 -3.46
CA LEU A 189 -22.33 3.89 -4.72
C LEU A 189 -21.44 3.75 -5.95
N ILE A 190 -20.12 3.68 -5.79
CA ILE A 190 -19.20 3.56 -6.92
C ILE A 190 -19.05 2.08 -7.32
N SER A 191 -19.19 1.82 -8.62
CA SER A 191 -18.96 0.48 -9.17
C SER A 191 -17.47 0.13 -9.16
N PHE A 192 -17.14 -1.15 -9.23
CA PHE A 192 -15.76 -1.63 -9.39
C PHE A 192 -14.98 -0.86 -10.48
N TRP A 193 -15.59 -0.64 -11.65
CA TRP A 193 -14.93 0.10 -12.75
C TRP A 193 -14.70 1.57 -12.44
N ALA A 194 -15.57 2.18 -11.64
CA ALA A 194 -15.39 3.55 -11.17
C ALA A 194 -14.28 3.62 -10.12
N SER A 195 -14.21 2.66 -9.19
CA SER A 195 -13.11 2.56 -8.21
C SER A 195 -11.77 2.34 -8.90
N LEU A 196 -11.72 1.48 -9.92
CA LEU A 196 -10.52 1.27 -10.73
C LEU A 196 -10.12 2.55 -11.48
N GLY A 197 -11.10 3.30 -11.99
CA GLY A 197 -10.87 4.61 -12.59
C GLY A 197 -10.30 5.63 -11.59
N LYS A 198 -10.87 5.71 -10.39
CA LYS A 198 -10.37 6.56 -9.28
C LYS A 198 -8.90 6.23 -9.00
N TRP A 199 -8.60 4.96 -8.71
CA TRP A 199 -7.24 4.47 -8.46
C TRP A 199 -6.28 4.83 -9.62
N ALA A 200 -6.70 4.65 -10.87
CA ALA A 200 -5.86 4.95 -12.03
C ALA A 200 -5.56 6.46 -12.15
N PHE A 201 -6.55 7.33 -12.00
CA PHE A 201 -6.35 8.78 -12.10
C PHE A 201 -5.50 9.34 -10.95
N GLU A 202 -5.74 8.87 -9.73
CA GLU A 202 -4.93 9.23 -8.55
C GLU A 202 -3.50 8.73 -8.69
N GLY A 203 -3.33 7.48 -9.15
CA GLY A 203 -2.03 6.88 -9.41
C GLY A 203 -1.24 7.63 -10.48
N MET A 204 -1.87 7.98 -11.62
CA MET A 204 -1.21 8.74 -12.69
C MET A 204 -0.77 10.13 -12.24
N GLU A 205 -1.64 10.85 -11.52
CA GLU A 205 -1.33 12.18 -11.00
C GLU A 205 -0.18 12.12 -9.98
N THR A 206 -0.25 11.19 -9.03
CA THR A 206 0.80 10.97 -8.02
C THR A 206 2.12 10.58 -8.66
N ARG A 207 2.10 9.62 -9.60
CA ARG A 207 3.30 9.16 -10.28
C ARG A 207 4.01 10.30 -11.03
N ALA A 208 3.25 11.16 -11.68
CA ALA A 208 3.80 12.31 -12.39
C ALA A 208 4.42 13.34 -11.43
N GLN A 209 3.87 13.54 -10.23
CA GLN A 209 4.44 14.42 -9.21
C GLN A 209 5.77 13.87 -8.65
N LEU A 210 5.90 12.54 -8.57
CA LEU A 210 7.11 11.87 -8.08
C LEU A 210 8.27 11.83 -9.08
N VAL A 211 8.07 12.24 -10.34
CA VAL A 211 9.15 12.22 -11.37
C VAL A 211 10.38 13.01 -10.95
N SER A 212 10.20 14.12 -10.22
CA SER A 212 11.30 14.95 -9.72
C SER A 212 12.14 14.30 -8.62
N GLN A 213 11.64 13.22 -8.02
CA GLN A 213 12.23 12.53 -6.87
C GLN A 213 12.75 11.13 -7.25
N GLU A 214 12.67 10.73 -8.53
CA GLU A 214 13.12 9.40 -9.02
C GLU A 214 14.57 9.11 -8.63
N ALA A 215 15.46 10.09 -8.78
CA ALA A 215 16.88 9.95 -8.45
C ALA A 215 17.12 9.54 -6.98
N LEU A 216 16.28 9.97 -6.04
CA LEU A 216 16.42 9.58 -4.64
C LEU A 216 16.23 8.07 -4.44
N LEU A 217 15.34 7.49 -5.23
CA LEU A 217 15.07 6.06 -5.20
C LEU A 217 16.09 5.29 -6.03
N ASP A 218 16.44 5.78 -7.22
CA ASP A 218 17.43 5.17 -8.13
C ASP A 218 18.84 5.10 -7.51
N ASP A 219 19.22 6.14 -6.76
CA ASP A 219 20.54 6.23 -6.11
C ASP A 219 20.60 5.47 -4.76
N SER A 220 19.48 4.89 -4.31
CA SER A 220 19.44 4.08 -3.08
C SER A 220 20.18 2.74 -3.27
N PRO A 221 20.97 2.27 -2.29
CA PRO A 221 21.60 0.95 -2.34
C PRO A 221 20.59 -0.21 -2.49
N ASP A 222 19.40 -0.06 -1.89
CA ASP A 222 18.29 -1.00 -2.03
C ASP A 222 16.97 -0.21 -2.18
N PRO A 223 16.54 0.05 -3.43
CA PRO A 223 15.30 0.78 -3.71
C PRO A 223 14.04 0.07 -3.18
N TYR A 224 14.05 -1.26 -3.16
CA TYR A 224 12.94 -2.06 -2.64
C TYR A 224 12.79 -1.88 -1.14
N ALA A 225 13.88 -2.09 -0.38
CA ALA A 225 13.85 -1.95 1.08
C ALA A 225 13.46 -0.52 1.48
N LEU A 226 14.05 0.49 0.83
CA LEU A 226 13.67 1.89 1.06
C LEU A 226 12.17 2.13 0.81
N THR A 227 11.62 1.60 -0.28
CA THR A 227 10.18 1.77 -0.58
C THR A 227 9.30 1.08 0.45
N ARG A 228 9.65 -0.15 0.85
CA ARG A 228 8.92 -0.88 1.90
C ARG A 228 8.92 -0.10 3.21
N ASP A 229 10.07 0.39 3.64
CA ASP A 229 10.21 1.03 4.96
C ASP A 229 9.50 2.40 4.98
N VAL A 230 9.62 3.19 3.91
CA VAL A 230 8.85 4.44 3.75
C VAL A 230 7.34 4.16 3.71
N TYR A 231 6.92 3.09 3.06
CA TYR A 231 5.52 2.70 3.00
C TYR A 231 4.96 2.39 4.40
N ILE A 232 5.64 1.52 5.16
CA ILE A 232 5.26 1.16 6.52
C ILE A 232 5.25 2.40 7.43
N GLN A 233 6.31 3.23 7.37
CA GLN A 233 6.38 4.47 8.14
C GLN A 233 5.20 5.40 7.83
N ARG A 234 4.82 5.54 6.56
CA ARG A 234 3.65 6.32 6.16
C ARG A 234 2.36 5.71 6.72
N ARG A 235 2.20 4.39 6.69
CA ARG A 235 1.02 3.72 7.25
C ARG A 235 0.89 3.93 8.75
N ASP A 236 2.00 3.90 9.47
CA ASP A 236 2.02 4.12 10.93
C ASP A 236 1.77 5.59 11.28
N PHE A 237 2.33 6.51 10.50
CA PHE A 237 2.02 7.94 10.60
C PHE A 237 0.52 8.21 10.39
N LYS A 238 -0.11 7.59 9.38
CA LYS A 238 -1.56 7.74 9.15
C LYS A 238 -2.38 7.15 10.29
N ALA A 239 -1.95 6.05 10.90
CA ALA A 239 -2.60 5.47 12.06
C ALA A 239 -2.34 6.24 13.37
N GLU A 240 -1.49 7.29 13.33
CA GLU A 240 -1.06 8.05 14.51
C GLU A 240 -0.42 7.14 15.57
N ILE A 241 0.33 6.13 15.10
CA ILE A 241 1.14 5.28 15.96
C ILE A 241 2.38 6.09 16.30
N GLU A 242 2.55 6.39 17.58
CA GLU A 242 3.79 6.97 18.07
C GLU A 242 4.90 5.92 17.93
N PRO A 243 6.06 6.27 17.33
CA PRO A 243 7.20 5.38 17.35
C PRO A 243 7.52 5.04 18.81
N GLU A 244 7.85 3.78 19.11
CA GLU A 244 8.36 3.42 20.43
C GLU A 244 9.50 4.38 20.79
N GLU A 245 9.37 5.08 21.92
CA GLU A 245 10.48 5.84 22.48
C GLU A 245 11.60 4.83 22.75
N ILE A 246 12.70 4.95 22.01
CA ILE A 246 13.90 4.16 22.26
C ILE A 246 14.39 4.58 23.65
N ASP A 247 14.33 3.67 24.62
CA ASP A 247 14.93 3.89 25.93
C ASP A 247 16.46 3.87 25.74
N LEU A 248 17.04 5.06 25.66
CA LEU A 248 18.47 5.24 25.44
C LEU A 248 19.30 4.58 26.55
N ASP A 249 18.76 4.45 27.77
CA ASP A 249 19.46 3.75 28.86
C ASP A 249 19.47 2.22 28.63
N GLU A 250 18.43 1.67 27.98
CA GLU A 250 18.36 0.26 27.58
C GLU A 250 19.22 -0.02 26.34
N GLU A 251 19.24 0.91 25.38
CA GLU A 251 20.09 0.83 24.18
C GLU A 251 21.58 0.90 24.57
N ASP A 252 21.98 1.86 25.42
CA ASP A 252 23.34 1.97 25.97
C ASP A 252 23.75 0.70 26.75
N PHE A 253 22.80 0.06 27.45
CA PHE A 253 23.05 -1.20 28.16
C PHE A 253 23.27 -2.37 27.20
N ILE A 254 22.47 -2.48 26.14
CA ILE A 254 22.60 -3.51 25.12
C ILE A 254 23.94 -3.35 24.38
N ASP A 255 24.27 -2.13 23.98
CA ASP A 255 25.53 -1.82 23.29
C ASP A 255 26.74 -2.14 24.19
N GLY A 256 26.71 -1.73 25.46
CA GLY A 256 27.75 -2.07 26.43
C GLY A 256 27.90 -3.58 26.66
N TYR A 257 26.81 -4.35 26.59
CA TYR A 257 26.87 -5.82 26.71
C TYR A 257 27.42 -6.49 25.44
N LEU A 258 27.19 -5.91 24.26
CA LEU A 258 27.68 -6.41 22.98
C LEU A 258 29.17 -6.09 22.76
N GLU A 259 29.68 -4.97 23.30
CA GLU A 259 31.12 -4.61 23.22
C GLU A 259 32.03 -5.50 24.09
N ASP A 260 31.48 -6.17 25.10
CA ASP A 260 32.22 -7.03 26.04
C ASP A 260 32.49 -8.46 25.49
N TYR A 261 32.05 -8.78 24.26
CA TYR A 261 32.25 -10.06 23.58
C TYR A 261 32.97 -9.92 22.23
#